data_AF-A0A7C7I454-F1
#
_entry.id   AF-A0A7C7I454-F1
#
_cell.length_a   1.000
_cell.length_b   1.000
_cell.length_c   1.000
_cell.angle_alpha   90.00
_cell.angle_beta   90.00
_cell.angle_gamma   90.00
#
_symmetry.space_group_name_H-M   'P 1'
#
loop_
_entity.id
_entity.type
_entity.pdbx_description
1 polymer ?
#
loop_
_entity_poly.entity_id
_entity_poly.type
_entity_poly.pdbx_seq_one_letter_code
_entity_poly.pdbx_strand_id
1 'polypeptide(L)'
;GKGAHAISGVVGSLPGGHVTLFLFALMSVVFMATTFDSTSYALASCATEKLEAHQEPARWHRLFWAFTLVILPLSLIYIGGLESLKLAVLISALPLVFVYIMMAVSLFFSLRDHK
;
A
#
# COMPACT_ATOMS: atom_id res chain seq x y z
N GLY A 1 -22.40 0.83 8.24
CA GLY A 1 -22.34 -0.59 8.67
C GLY A 1 -21.59 -0.68 9.98
N LYS A 2 -21.96 -1.60 10.89
CA LYS A 2 -21.42 -1.67 12.28
C LYS A 2 -19.88 -1.67 12.38
N GLY A 3 -19.17 -2.18 11.37
CA GLY A 3 -17.70 -2.14 11.31
C GLY A 3 -17.07 -0.76 11.07
N ALA A 4 -17.73 0.14 10.33
CA ALA A 4 -17.18 1.47 10.03
C ALA A 4 -17.06 2.35 11.28
N HIS A 5 -17.93 2.12 12.28
CA HIS A 5 -17.92 2.86 13.54
C HIS A 5 -17.07 2.19 14.63
N ALA A 6 -16.54 0.99 14.39
CA ALA A 6 -15.77 0.28 15.41
C ALA A 6 -14.47 1.03 15.75
N ILE A 7 -13.70 1.42 14.73
CA ILE A 7 -12.43 2.13 14.91
C ILE A 7 -12.69 3.53 15.50
N SER A 8 -13.61 4.30 14.92
CA SER A 8 -13.94 5.63 15.43
C SER A 8 -14.54 5.60 16.85
N GLY A 9 -15.29 4.55 17.19
CA GLY A 9 -15.87 4.36 18.53
C GLY A 9 -14.82 4.03 19.58
N VAL A 10 -13.86 3.15 19.25
CA VAL A 10 -12.73 2.83 20.14
C VAL A 10 -11.83 4.06 20.32
N VAL A 11 -11.42 4.72 19.24
CA VAL A 11 -10.58 5.93 19.31
C VAL A 11 -11.31 7.07 20.04
N GLY A 12 -12.62 7.23 19.82
CA GLY A 12 -13.44 8.23 20.50
C GLY A 12 -13.66 7.95 21.98
N SER A 13 -13.42 6.72 22.47
CA SER A 13 -13.51 6.37 23.88
C SER A 13 -12.29 6.79 24.71
N LEU A 14 -11.20 7.24 24.07
CA LEU A 14 -10.00 7.73 24.75
C LEU A 14 -10.24 9.11 25.39
N PRO A 15 -9.48 9.46 26.45
CA PRO A 15 -9.52 10.81 27.02
C PRO A 15 -9.23 11.86 25.93
N GLY A 16 -10.02 12.93 25.90
CA GLY A 16 -9.98 13.93 24.84
C GLY A 16 -10.83 13.61 23.59
N GLY A 17 -11.48 12.44 23.53
CA GLY A 17 -12.56 12.06 22.61
C GLY A 17 -12.49 12.65 21.20
N HIS A 18 -13.16 13.78 20.99
CA HIS A 18 -13.22 14.48 19.70
C HIS A 18 -11.86 14.97 19.19
N VAL A 19 -10.98 15.45 20.07
CA VAL A 19 -9.63 15.92 19.73
C VAL A 19 -8.77 14.73 19.27
N THR A 20 -8.82 13.62 20.01
CA THR A 20 -8.09 12.39 19.69
C THR A 20 -8.57 11.80 18.36
N LEU A 21 -9.87 11.81 18.11
CA LEU A 21 -10.46 11.34 16.85
C LEU A 21 -10.06 12.24 15.66
N PHE A 22 -10.01 13.56 15.86
CA PHE A 22 -9.54 14.50 14.84
C PHE A 22 -8.07 14.27 14.49
N LEU A 23 -7.20 14.17 15.51
CA LEU A 23 -5.77 13.90 15.31
C LEU A 23 -5.54 12.55 14.62
N PHE A 24 -6.29 11.51 15.02
CA PHE A 24 -6.25 10.20 14.39
C PHE A 24 -6.64 10.26 12.91
N ALA A 25 -7.72 10.97 12.58
CA ALA A 25 -8.14 11.14 11.19
C ALA A 25 -7.07 11.88 10.37
N LEU A 26 -6.50 12.96 10.91
CA LEU A 26 -5.42 13.71 10.26
C LEU A 26 -4.19 12.83 10.00
N MET A 27 -3.72 12.11 11.01
CA MET A 27 -2.61 11.18 10.89
C MET A 27 -2.89 10.07 9.87
N SER A 28 -4.10 9.52 9.87
CA SER A 28 -4.51 8.49 8.91
C SER A 28 -4.47 9.00 7.47
N VAL A 29 -4.96 10.23 7.22
CA VAL A 29 -4.92 10.85 5.88
C VAL A 29 -3.49 11.10 5.43
N VAL A 30 -2.63 11.65 6.31
CA VAL A 30 -1.22 11.91 5.99
C VAL A 30 -0.48 10.59 5.72
N PHE A 31 -0.66 9.58 6.58
CA PHE A 31 -0.07 8.26 6.40
C PHE A 31 -0.51 7.62 5.08
N MET A 32 -1.80 7.70 4.76
CA MET A 32 -2.33 7.21 3.50
C MET A 32 -1.71 7.93 2.31
N ALA A 33 -1.63 9.27 2.34
CA ALA A 33 -1.05 10.06 1.26
C ALA A 33 0.43 9.69 1.00
N THR A 34 1.25 9.59 2.04
CA THR A 34 2.67 9.21 1.92
C THR A 34 2.86 7.77 1.44
N THR A 35 2.02 6.84 1.94
CA THR A 35 2.04 5.44 1.50
C THR A 35 1.65 5.32 0.03
N PHE A 36 0.64 6.07 -0.38
CA PHE A 36 0.14 6.08 -1.74
C PHE A 36 1.16 6.62 -2.73
N ASP A 37 1.78 7.76 -2.38
CA ASP A 37 2.85 8.35 -3.17
C ASP A 37 4.01 7.37 -3.36
N SER A 38 4.50 6.78 -2.27
CA SER A 38 5.58 5.77 -2.29
C SER A 38 5.24 4.54 -3.14
N THR A 39 3.99 4.06 -3.06
CA THR A 39 3.53 2.90 -3.84
C THR A 39 3.45 3.22 -5.34
N SER A 40 2.91 4.39 -5.69
CA SER A 40 2.82 4.86 -7.08
C SER A 40 4.21 5.04 -7.70
N TYR A 41 5.17 5.55 -6.91
CA TYR A 41 6.56 5.69 -7.29
C TYR A 41 7.23 4.34 -7.54
N ALA A 42 7.06 3.38 -6.62
CA ALA A 42 7.63 2.04 -6.75
C ALA A 42 7.09 1.32 -8.00
N LEU A 43 5.78 1.36 -8.24
CA LEU A 43 5.17 0.80 -9.44
C LEU A 43 5.68 1.47 -10.72
N ALA A 44 5.75 2.80 -10.73
CA ALA A 44 6.26 3.54 -11.87
C ALA A 44 7.73 3.23 -12.16
N SER A 45 8.54 3.01 -11.12
CA SER A 45 9.95 2.61 -11.25
C SER A 45 10.07 1.19 -11.81
N CYS A 46 9.34 0.23 -11.27
CA CYS A 46 9.37 -1.16 -11.74
C CYS A 46 8.87 -1.32 -13.18
N ALA A 47 7.90 -0.51 -13.61
CA ALA A 47 7.35 -0.56 -14.96
C ALA A 47 8.11 0.33 -15.97
N THR A 48 9.22 0.97 -15.57
CA THR A 48 10.09 1.73 -16.49
C THR A 48 11.32 0.90 -16.85
N GLU A 49 11.49 0.59 -18.15
CA GLU A 49 12.54 -0.34 -18.64
C GLU A 49 13.97 0.19 -18.48
N LYS A 50 14.18 1.51 -18.61
CA LYS A 50 15.50 2.15 -18.55
C LYS A 50 15.50 3.29 -17.54
N LEU A 51 15.61 2.93 -16.27
CA LEU A 51 15.80 3.89 -15.19
C LEU A 51 17.29 3.94 -14.82
N GLU A 52 17.99 4.99 -15.21
CA GLU A 52 19.37 5.23 -14.75
C GLU A 52 19.39 5.43 -13.23
N ALA A 53 20.51 5.14 -12.55
CA ALA A 53 20.62 5.12 -11.08
C ALA A 53 20.26 6.45 -10.37
N HIS A 54 20.17 7.56 -11.11
CA HIS A 54 19.74 8.87 -10.64
C HIS A 54 18.33 9.24 -11.16
N GLN A 55 17.85 8.64 -12.25
CA GLN A 55 16.66 9.12 -12.90
C GLN A 55 15.39 8.72 -12.17
N GLU A 56 14.52 9.70 -12.05
CA GLU A 56 13.19 9.56 -11.48
C GLU A 56 12.21 9.12 -12.58
N PRO A 57 11.27 8.18 -12.31
CA PRO A 57 10.28 7.78 -13.30
C PRO A 57 9.41 8.99 -13.65
N ALA A 58 9.08 9.11 -14.95
CA ALA A 58 8.34 10.24 -15.49
C ALA A 58 7.05 10.51 -14.69
N ARG A 59 6.78 11.79 -14.42
CA ARG A 59 5.63 12.21 -13.59
C ARG A 59 4.29 11.66 -14.10
N TRP A 60 4.12 11.56 -15.42
CA TRP A 60 2.90 11.02 -16.05
C TRP A 60 2.71 9.52 -15.76
N HIS A 61 3.82 8.76 -15.67
CA HIS A 61 3.78 7.35 -15.34
C HIS A 61 3.40 7.14 -13.87
N ARG A 62 3.91 7.97 -12.95
CA ARG A 62 3.46 7.97 -11.54
C ARG A 62 1.97 8.29 -11.41
N LEU A 63 1.49 9.29 -12.14
CA LEU A 63 0.07 9.66 -12.18
C LEU A 63 -0.80 8.49 -12.66
N PHE A 64 -0.39 7.78 -13.72
CA PHE A 64 -1.10 6.59 -14.19
C PHE A 64 -1.23 5.52 -13.09
N TRP A 65 -0.13 5.17 -12.42
CA TRP A 65 -0.15 4.17 -11.35
C TRP A 65 -0.89 4.65 -10.10
N ALA A 66 -0.82 5.94 -9.78
CA ALA A 66 -1.64 6.56 -8.75
C ALA A 66 -3.14 6.39 -9.06
N PHE A 67 -3.61 6.67 -10.28
CA PHE A 67 -5.02 6.44 -10.60
C PHE A 67 -5.41 4.97 -10.54
N THR A 68 -4.58 4.06 -11.04
CA THR A 68 -4.83 2.62 -10.98
C THR A 68 -4.98 2.12 -9.54
N LEU A 69 -4.15 2.60 -8.61
CA LEU A 69 -4.21 2.24 -7.19
C LEU A 69 -5.52 2.68 -6.50
N VAL A 70 -6.23 3.69 -7.01
CA VAL A 70 -7.56 4.07 -6.50
C VAL A 70 -8.65 3.31 -7.26
N ILE A 71 -8.63 3.36 -8.59
CA ILE A 71 -9.73 2.91 -9.44
C ILE A 71 -9.92 1.39 -9.34
N LEU A 72 -8.83 0.62 -9.31
CA LEU A 72 -8.89 -0.84 -9.29
C LEU A 72 -9.55 -1.37 -8.01
N PRO A 73 -9.07 -1.06 -6.79
CA PRO A 73 -9.75 -1.52 -5.59
C PRO A 73 -11.15 -0.92 -5.42
N LEU A 74 -11.38 0.33 -5.85
CA LEU A 74 -12.70 0.95 -5.78
C LEU A 74 -13.73 0.24 -6.68
N SER A 75 -13.36 -0.07 -7.92
CA SER A 75 -14.22 -0.83 -8.84
C SER A 75 -14.50 -2.24 -8.33
N LEU A 76 -13.52 -2.89 -7.70
CA LEU A 76 -13.70 -4.22 -7.13
C LEU A 76 -14.64 -4.22 -5.92
N ILE A 77 -14.51 -3.22 -5.03
CA ILE A 77 -15.46 -3.01 -3.92
C ILE A 77 -16.86 -2.72 -4.49
N TYR A 78 -16.96 -1.94 -5.56
CA TYR A 78 -18.25 -1.61 -6.16
C TYR A 78 -18.98 -2.85 -6.72
N ILE A 79 -18.26 -3.79 -7.32
CA ILE A 79 -18.85 -4.99 -7.95
C ILE A 79 -19.13 -6.09 -6.92
N GLY A 80 -18.17 -6.39 -6.03
CA GLY A 80 -18.20 -7.57 -5.17
C GLY A 80 -18.03 -7.29 -3.68
N GLY A 81 -18.01 -6.01 -3.29
CA GLY A 81 -17.85 -5.59 -1.91
C GLY A 81 -16.45 -5.83 -1.35
N LEU A 82 -16.32 -5.68 -0.02
CA LEU A 82 -15.05 -5.86 0.67
C LEU A 82 -14.51 -7.29 0.59
N GLU A 83 -15.38 -8.29 0.47
CA GLU A 83 -14.96 -9.69 0.41
C GLU A 83 -14.20 -9.99 -0.88
N SER A 84 -14.70 -9.54 -2.03
CA SER A 84 -13.99 -9.67 -3.30
C SER A 84 -12.65 -8.95 -3.29
N LEU A 85 -12.54 -7.76 -2.68
CA LEU A 85 -11.27 -7.08 -2.52
C LEU A 85 -10.27 -7.92 -1.70
N LYS A 86 -10.71 -8.48 -0.57
CA LYS A 86 -9.85 -9.33 0.28
C LYS A 86 -9.36 -10.57 -0.47
N LEU A 87 -10.22 -11.22 -1.24
CA LEU A 87 -9.86 -12.38 -2.04
C LEU A 87 -8.85 -12.03 -3.14
N ALA A 88 -9.05 -10.92 -3.87
CA ALA A 88 -8.10 -10.49 -4.89
C ALA A 88 -6.72 -10.19 -4.29
N VAL A 89 -6.67 -9.49 -3.16
CA VAL A 89 -5.41 -9.23 -2.42
C VAL A 89 -4.77 -10.55 -2.00
N LEU A 90 -5.53 -11.48 -1.41
CA LEU A 90 -5.02 -12.76 -0.96
C LEU A 90 -4.41 -13.59 -2.11
N ILE A 91 -5.13 -13.70 -3.22
CA ILE A 91 -4.68 -14.45 -4.41
C ILE A 91 -3.41 -13.81 -4.99
N SER A 92 -3.33 -12.47 -5.03
CA SER A 92 -2.16 -11.76 -5.52
C SER A 92 -0.94 -11.86 -4.58
N ALA A 93 -1.16 -11.97 -3.27
CA ALA A 93 -0.09 -12.03 -2.27
C ALA A 93 0.59 -13.40 -2.20
N LEU A 94 -0.15 -14.48 -2.44
CA LEU A 94 0.37 -15.86 -2.43
C LEU A 94 1.65 -16.07 -3.26
N PRO A 95 1.72 -15.70 -4.56
CA PRO A 95 2.95 -15.86 -5.34
C PRO A 95 4.10 -14.97 -4.85
N LEU A 96 3.81 -13.79 -4.30
CA LEU A 96 4.83 -12.89 -3.77
C LEU A 96 5.53 -13.47 -2.53
N VAL A 97 4.85 -14.30 -1.74
CA VAL A 97 5.49 -15.00 -0.60
C VAL A 97 6.67 -15.83 -1.07
N PHE A 98 6.54 -16.55 -2.19
CA PHE A 98 7.64 -17.33 -2.76
C PHE A 98 8.82 -16.43 -3.18
N VAL A 99 8.54 -15.30 -3.81
CA VAL A 99 9.55 -14.30 -4.18
C VAL A 99 10.28 -13.78 -2.95
N TYR A 100 9.55 -13.44 -1.87
CA TYR A 100 10.16 -12.97 -0.64
C TYR A 100 11.05 -14.02 0.03
N ILE A 101 10.68 -15.30 -0.01
CA ILE A 101 11.52 -16.40 0.48
C ILE A 101 12.81 -16.48 -0.34
N MET A 102 12.71 -16.42 -1.68
CA MET A 102 13.89 -16.42 -2.55
C MET A 102 14.81 -15.21 -2.29
N MET A 103 14.23 -14.02 -2.10
CA MET A 103 14.99 -12.81 -1.77
C MET A 103 15.71 -12.95 -0.41
N ALA A 104 15.04 -13.51 0.61
CA ALA A 104 15.65 -13.74 1.91
C ALA A 104 16.84 -14.73 1.82
N VAL A 105 16.69 -15.81 1.05
CA VAL A 105 17.78 -16.76 0.79
C VAL A 105 18.92 -16.09 0.03
N SER A 106 18.63 -15.37 -1.06
CA SER A 106 19.63 -14.65 -1.85
C SER A 106 20.42 -13.64 -1.02
N LEU A 107 19.73 -12.87 -0.18
CA LEU A 107 20.36 -11.93 0.74
C LEU A 107 21.27 -12.64 1.76
N PHE A 108 20.82 -13.76 2.34
CA PHE A 108 21.62 -14.54 3.27
C PHE A 108 22.89 -15.10 2.62
N PHE A 109 22.78 -15.63 1.39
CA PHE A 109 23.93 -16.10 0.63
C PHE A 109 24.88 -14.95 0.27
N SER A 110 24.36 -13.82 -0.22
CA SER A 110 25.16 -12.64 -0.56
C SER A 110 25.92 -12.07 0.65
N LEU A 111 25.28 -12.00 1.82
CA LEU A 111 25.93 -11.57 3.06
C LEU A 111 26.97 -12.58 3.58
N ARG A 112 26.80 -13.87 3.26
CA ARG A 112 27.76 -14.92 3.63
C ARG A 112 28.99 -14.90 2.71
N ASP A 113 28.83 -14.59 1.43
CA ASP A 113 29.93 -14.48 0.46
C ASP A 113 30.79 -13.21 0.66
N HIS A 114 30.24 -12.18 1.29
CA HIS A 114 30.96 -10.94 1.65
C HIS A 114 31.58 -10.96 3.07
N LYS A 115 31.75 -12.15 3.66
CA LYS A 115 32.65 -12.40 4.81
C LYS A 115 33.87 -13.19 4.35
#